data_AF-A0A317D5M2-F1
#
_entry.id   AF-A0A317D5M2-F1
#
_cell.length_a   1.000
_cell.length_b   1.000
_cell.length_c   1.000
_cell.angle_alpha   90.00
_cell.angle_beta   90.00
_cell.angle_gamma   90.00
#
_symmetry.space_group_name_H-M   'P 1'
#
loop_
_entity.id
_entity.type
_entity.pdbx_description
1 polymer ?
#
loop_
_entity_poly.entity_id
_entity_poly.type
_entity_poly.pdbx_seq_one_letter_code
_entity_poly.pdbx_strand_id
1 'polypeptide(L)'
;MTPATVDNRRRVRLPAGLADVAGLHPGAVVVLPGAAPGELVLATPAAALARLRRDLAEALRLADHYPTLTAALTGHTTGRAAVPPAADGPAPAAIPAGGPVLVDTAVLTAVLDGEPAADTVIPLLPRLQLTDAVTDDLIAAAHAAGLPAEPQPDRPGSFRAILTALDALGVRNYRPADADRAALVVRDFELRTAGVTCPAERAVLALAGHLGAPALLARPATALPAGVTAIDYRHLAAVGASA
;
A
#
# COMPACT_ATOMS: atom_id res chain seq x y z
N MET A 1 16.62 9.68 -44.20
CA MET A 1 15.40 10.07 -43.45
C MET A 1 15.52 9.52 -42.05
N THR A 2 15.85 10.37 -41.08
CA THR A 2 15.87 10.00 -39.66
C THR A 2 14.42 9.96 -39.17
N PRO A 3 13.96 8.87 -38.53
CA PRO A 3 12.59 8.81 -38.02
C PRO A 3 12.42 9.84 -36.91
N ALA A 4 11.34 10.63 -36.99
CA ALA A 4 10.95 11.55 -35.93
C ALA A 4 10.55 10.73 -34.70
N THR A 5 11.41 10.70 -33.68
CA THR A 5 11.00 10.29 -32.33
C THR A 5 10.04 11.35 -31.80
N VAL A 6 8.74 11.06 -31.83
CA VAL A 6 7.72 11.88 -31.18
C VAL A 6 7.92 11.74 -29.67
N ASP A 7 8.50 12.76 -29.05
CA ASP A 7 8.57 12.87 -27.59
C ASP A 7 7.16 13.15 -27.06
N ASN A 8 6.41 12.09 -26.71
CA ASN A 8 5.04 12.16 -26.14
C ASN A 8 4.98 12.82 -24.74
N ARG A 9 6.04 13.52 -24.31
CA ARG A 9 6.08 14.22 -23.04
C ARG A 9 5.31 15.54 -23.13
N ARG A 10 4.13 15.58 -22.49
CA ARG A 10 3.46 16.86 -22.19
C ARG A 10 4.22 17.55 -21.05
N ARG A 11 4.97 18.59 -21.37
CA ARG A 11 5.65 19.43 -20.38
C ARG A 11 4.66 20.46 -19.84
N VAL A 12 4.45 20.49 -18.53
CA VAL A 12 3.67 21.53 -17.84
C VAL A 12 4.67 22.45 -17.12
N ARG A 13 4.61 23.76 -17.41
CA ARG A 13 5.42 24.76 -16.71
C ARG A 13 4.48 25.60 -15.84
N LEU A 14 4.67 25.50 -14.53
CA LEU A 14 3.96 26.33 -13.56
C LEU A 14 4.73 27.64 -13.31
N PRO A 15 4.05 28.77 -13.05
CA PRO A 15 4.70 29.95 -12.49
C PRO A 15 5.39 29.61 -11.16
N ALA A 16 6.60 30.12 -10.93
CA ALA A 16 7.42 29.75 -9.76
C ALA A 16 6.67 29.94 -8.43
N GLY A 17 6.03 31.10 -8.22
CA GLY A 17 5.25 31.34 -7.00
C GLY A 17 4.07 30.39 -6.81
N LEU A 18 3.47 29.88 -7.89
CA LEU A 18 2.40 28.89 -7.79
C LEU A 18 2.95 27.49 -7.46
N ALA A 19 4.11 27.14 -8.03
CA ALA A 19 4.83 25.93 -7.67
C ALA A 19 5.26 25.95 -6.20
N ASP A 20 5.77 27.08 -5.70
CA ASP A 20 6.19 27.26 -4.31
C ASP A 20 5.01 27.15 -3.34
N VAL A 21 3.88 27.81 -3.62
CA VAL A 21 2.66 27.70 -2.81
C VAL A 21 2.11 26.27 -2.79
N ALA A 22 2.22 25.55 -3.92
CA ALA A 22 1.81 24.15 -4.02
C ALA A 22 2.85 23.17 -3.44
N GLY A 23 4.02 23.64 -3.00
CA GLY A 23 5.13 22.79 -2.54
C GLY A 23 5.73 21.90 -3.64
N LEU A 24 5.53 22.26 -4.91
CA LEU A 24 6.01 21.52 -6.07
C LEU A 24 7.44 21.97 -6.43
N HIS A 25 8.42 21.40 -5.73
CA HIS A 25 9.84 21.60 -5.99
C HIS A 25 10.41 20.43 -6.83
N PRO A 26 11.64 20.55 -7.38
CA PRO A 26 12.31 19.42 -8.02
C PRO A 26 12.33 18.20 -7.09
N GLY A 27 11.59 17.16 -7.47
CA GLY A 27 11.32 16.01 -6.59
C GLY A 27 10.17 15.15 -7.12
N ALA A 28 9.70 14.23 -6.29
CA ALA A 28 8.57 13.37 -6.64
C ALA A 28 7.27 14.17 -6.65
N VAL A 29 6.58 14.16 -7.79
CA VAL A 29 5.23 14.70 -7.97
C VAL A 29 4.34 13.55 -8.43
N VAL A 30 3.13 13.49 -7.91
CA VAL A 30 2.12 12.52 -8.35
C VAL A 30 1.02 13.21 -9.14
N VAL A 31 0.50 12.51 -10.13
CA VAL A 31 -0.61 12.95 -10.96
C VAL A 31 -1.82 12.10 -10.60
N LEU A 32 -2.90 12.74 -10.18
CA LEU A 32 -4.16 12.09 -9.84
C LEU A 32 -5.28 12.61 -10.74
N PRO A 33 -6.36 11.83 -10.95
CA PRO A 33 -7.58 12.38 -11.52
C PRO A 33 -8.20 13.43 -10.58
N GLY A 34 -8.71 14.51 -11.17
CA GLY A 34 -9.51 15.54 -10.50
C GLY A 34 -10.97 15.16 -10.34
N ALA A 35 -11.80 16.12 -9.92
CA ALA A 35 -13.23 15.92 -9.74
C ALA A 35 -13.99 16.01 -11.06
N ALA A 36 -13.52 16.84 -11.99
CA ALA A 36 -14.13 16.98 -13.31
C ALA A 36 -13.54 15.97 -14.33
N PRO A 37 -14.35 15.52 -15.31
CA PRO A 37 -13.85 14.67 -16.39
C PRO A 37 -12.66 15.31 -17.12
N GLY A 38 -11.55 14.57 -17.21
CA GLY A 38 -10.32 15.04 -17.86
C GLY A 38 -9.45 15.97 -17.00
N GLU A 39 -9.85 16.29 -15.78
CA GLU A 39 -9.05 17.07 -14.84
C GLU A 39 -7.89 16.21 -14.28
N LEU A 40 -6.70 16.79 -14.22
CA LEU A 40 -5.52 16.19 -13.60
C LEU A 40 -5.02 17.08 -12.46
N VAL A 41 -4.84 16.48 -11.30
CA VAL A 41 -4.32 17.12 -10.09
C VAL A 41 -2.86 16.75 -9.93
N LEU A 42 -1.99 17.77 -9.90
CA LEU A 42 -0.58 17.64 -9.56
C LEU A 42 -0.42 17.89 -8.06
N ALA A 43 0.16 16.93 -7.34
CA ALA A 43 0.33 17.02 -5.89
C ALA A 43 1.67 16.43 -5.43
N THR A 44 2.12 16.85 -4.24
CA THR A 44 3.16 16.10 -3.52
C THR A 44 2.59 14.74 -3.06
N PRO A 45 3.42 13.70 -2.86
CA PRO A 45 2.94 12.41 -2.35
C PRO A 45 2.17 12.54 -1.03
N ALA A 46 2.63 13.41 -0.12
CA ALA A 46 1.96 13.68 1.14
C ALA A 46 0.57 14.31 0.95
N ALA A 47 0.45 15.31 0.07
CA ALA A 47 -0.84 15.94 -0.23
C ALA A 47 -1.81 14.97 -0.94
N ALA A 48 -1.30 14.13 -1.82
CA ALA A 48 -2.07 13.08 -2.48
C ALA A 48 -2.60 12.03 -1.49
N LEU A 49 -1.75 11.54 -0.59
CA LEU A 49 -2.17 10.60 0.46
C LEU A 49 -3.17 11.25 1.42
N ALA A 50 -2.94 12.49 1.83
CA ALA A 50 -3.87 13.21 2.70
C ALA A 50 -5.25 13.41 2.03
N ARG A 51 -5.27 13.69 0.73
CA ARG A 51 -6.52 13.73 -0.05
C ARG A 51 -7.19 12.36 -0.08
N LEU A 52 -6.45 11.30 -0.40
CA LEU A 52 -6.99 9.94 -0.44
C LEU A 52 -7.61 9.53 0.91
N ARG A 53 -6.90 9.76 2.01
CA ARG A 53 -7.39 9.48 3.38
C ARG A 53 -8.70 10.22 3.68
N ARG A 54 -8.79 11.49 3.28
CA ARG A 54 -10.01 12.31 3.46
C ARG A 54 -11.18 11.76 2.64
N ASP A 55 -10.95 11.51 1.35
CA ASP A 55 -11.99 11.04 0.43
C ASP A 55 -12.49 9.64 0.86
N LEU A 56 -11.59 8.78 1.35
CA LEU A 56 -11.92 7.48 1.92
C LEU A 56 -12.74 7.60 3.21
N ALA A 57 -12.31 8.44 4.17
CA ALA A 57 -13.04 8.62 5.43
C ALA A 57 -14.48 9.10 5.19
N GLU A 58 -14.67 10.00 4.23
CA GLU A 58 -16.00 10.47 3.83
C GLU A 58 -16.82 9.35 3.16
N ALA A 59 -16.21 8.56 2.29
CA ALA A 59 -16.85 7.40 1.65
C ALA A 59 -17.35 6.38 2.68
N LEU A 60 -16.51 6.05 3.66
CA LEU A 60 -16.83 5.11 4.74
C LEU A 60 -17.94 5.65 5.63
N ARG A 61 -17.91 6.95 5.96
CA ARG A 61 -18.97 7.62 6.72
C ARG A 61 -20.32 7.54 6.02
N LEU A 62 -20.34 7.66 4.68
CA LEU A 62 -21.56 7.55 3.88
C LEU A 62 -22.06 6.12 3.73
N ALA A 63 -21.16 5.13 3.76
CA ALA A 63 -21.51 3.72 3.70
C ALA A 63 -22.15 3.21 5.00
N ASP A 64 -21.90 3.87 6.14
CA ASP A 64 -22.51 3.63 7.46
C ASP A 64 -22.43 2.15 7.92
N HIS A 65 -21.36 1.46 7.53
CA HIS A 65 -21.17 0.04 7.84
C HIS A 65 -19.93 -0.22 8.71
N TYR A 66 -18.77 0.30 8.28
CA TYR A 66 -17.54 0.28 9.07
C TYR A 66 -16.91 1.68 9.13
N PRO A 67 -16.37 2.07 10.30
CA PRO A 67 -15.73 3.37 10.46
C PRO A 67 -14.35 3.46 9.79
N THR A 68 -13.71 2.32 9.51
CA THR A 68 -12.35 2.23 8.92
C THR A 68 -12.22 0.99 8.02
N LEU A 69 -11.25 0.99 7.10
CA LEU A 69 -10.94 -0.20 6.31
C LEU A 69 -10.36 -1.32 7.19
N THR A 70 -9.59 -0.98 8.22
CA THR A 70 -9.07 -1.94 9.19
C THR A 70 -10.21 -2.64 9.96
N ALA A 71 -11.27 -1.91 10.32
CA ALA A 71 -12.46 -2.50 10.93
C ALA A 71 -13.19 -3.42 9.94
N ALA A 72 -13.33 -3.03 8.68
CA ALA A 72 -13.93 -3.89 7.64
C ALA A 72 -13.09 -5.17 7.40
N LEU A 73 -11.77 -5.04 7.36
CA LEU A 73 -10.84 -6.15 7.15
C LEU A 73 -10.92 -7.20 8.27
N THR A 74 -11.13 -6.77 9.52
CA THR A 74 -11.18 -7.65 10.71
C THR A 74 -12.59 -8.07 11.12
N GLY A 75 -13.62 -7.30 10.76
CA GLY A 75 -15.02 -7.58 11.08
C GLY A 75 -15.69 -8.56 10.12
N HIS A 76 -15.16 -8.75 8.91
CA HIS A 76 -15.73 -9.63 7.90
C HIS A 76 -15.15 -11.05 7.91
N THR A 77 -15.81 -11.96 7.19
CA THR A 77 -15.44 -13.38 6.96
C THR A 77 -14.16 -13.59 6.15
N THR A 78 -13.25 -12.60 6.07
CA THR A 78 -11.89 -12.75 5.51
C THR A 78 -11.05 -13.77 6.29
N GLY A 79 -11.53 -14.16 7.49
CA GLY A 79 -10.83 -15.09 8.39
C GLY A 79 -9.61 -14.47 9.05
N ARG A 80 -9.47 -13.14 8.96
CA ARG A 80 -8.35 -12.41 9.52
C ARG A 80 -8.60 -12.13 10.99
N ALA A 81 -7.77 -12.72 11.84
CA ALA A 81 -7.82 -12.43 13.27
C ALA A 81 -7.55 -10.94 13.53
N ALA A 82 -8.16 -10.41 14.58
CA ALA A 82 -7.84 -9.08 15.08
C ALA A 82 -6.33 -8.97 15.28
N VAL A 83 -5.74 -7.88 14.79
CA VAL A 83 -4.34 -7.58 15.00
C VAL A 83 -4.11 -7.40 16.50
N PRO A 84 -3.25 -8.21 17.15
CA PRO A 84 -2.94 -8.00 18.56
C PRO A 84 -2.30 -6.62 18.75
N PRO A 85 -2.45 -6.00 19.93
CA PRO A 85 -1.76 -4.75 20.23
C PRO A 85 -0.26 -4.93 20.02
N ALA A 86 0.43 -3.85 19.65
CA ALA A 86 1.88 -3.87 19.59
C ALA A 86 2.40 -4.26 20.98
N ALA A 87 3.12 -5.38 21.08
CA ALA A 87 3.87 -5.68 22.28
C ALA A 87 4.96 -4.62 22.46
N ASP A 88 5.40 -4.38 23.70
CA ASP A 88 6.67 -3.69 23.97
C ASP A 88 7.75 -4.40 23.16
N GLY A 89 8.16 -3.73 22.08
CA GLY A 89 8.87 -4.36 20.98
C GLY A 89 10.38 -4.39 21.19
N PRO A 90 11.09 -5.25 20.45
CA PRO A 90 12.54 -5.13 20.31
C PRO A 90 12.92 -3.76 19.73
N ALA A 91 14.23 -3.46 19.70
CA ALA A 91 14.75 -2.23 19.09
C ALA A 91 14.19 -2.00 17.67
N PRO A 92 14.00 -0.72 17.25
CA PRO A 92 13.41 -0.39 15.96
C PRO A 92 14.07 -1.15 14.80
N ALA A 93 13.25 -1.77 13.95
CA ALA A 93 13.73 -2.52 12.81
C ALA A 93 14.07 -1.57 11.66
N ALA A 94 15.28 -1.70 11.10
CA ALA A 94 15.70 -0.96 9.92
C ALA A 94 15.34 -1.74 8.64
N ILE A 95 14.78 -1.04 7.65
CA ILE A 95 14.60 -1.59 6.31
C ILE A 95 15.83 -1.25 5.46
N PRO A 96 16.40 -2.21 4.70
CA PRO A 96 17.49 -1.94 3.76
C PRO A 96 17.17 -0.77 2.83
N ALA A 97 18.16 0.07 2.53
CA ALA A 97 17.93 1.29 1.74
C ALA A 97 17.49 1.02 0.28
N GLY A 98 17.81 -0.15 -0.27
CA GLY A 98 17.49 -0.55 -1.63
C GLY A 98 16.57 -1.77 -1.71
N GLY A 99 15.96 -1.97 -2.89
CA GLY A 99 15.11 -3.12 -3.20
C GLY A 99 13.64 -2.95 -2.83
N PRO A 100 12.78 -3.88 -3.25
CA PRO A 100 11.36 -3.87 -2.94
C PRO A 100 11.10 -4.19 -1.46
N VAL A 101 9.93 -3.77 -0.97
CA VAL A 101 9.42 -4.12 0.35
C VAL A 101 8.03 -4.72 0.14
N LEU A 102 7.84 -5.99 0.51
CA LEU A 102 6.54 -6.63 0.40
C LEU A 102 5.66 -6.12 1.53
N VAL A 103 4.43 -5.75 1.22
CA VAL A 103 3.51 -5.19 2.21
C VAL A 103 2.22 -5.99 2.26
N ASP A 104 1.81 -6.29 3.48
CA ASP A 104 0.57 -6.95 3.79
C ASP A 104 -0.63 -5.97 3.81
N THR A 105 -1.84 -6.50 3.57
CA THR A 105 -3.08 -5.71 3.49
C THR A 105 -3.32 -4.90 4.76
N ALA A 106 -3.06 -5.46 5.94
CA ALA A 106 -3.33 -4.77 7.20
C ALA A 106 -2.45 -3.53 7.40
N VAL A 107 -1.23 -3.56 6.84
CA VAL A 107 -0.34 -2.39 6.86
C VAL A 107 -0.86 -1.33 5.89
N LEU A 108 -1.31 -1.73 4.70
CA LEU A 108 -1.92 -0.79 3.75
C LEU A 108 -3.19 -0.15 4.31
N THR A 109 -4.08 -0.91 4.95
CA THR A 109 -5.29 -0.35 5.55
C THR A 109 -4.95 0.61 6.69
N ALA A 110 -3.93 0.31 7.51
CA ALA A 110 -3.44 1.25 8.53
C ALA A 110 -2.91 2.55 7.92
N VAL A 111 -2.16 2.48 6.81
CA VAL A 111 -1.73 3.67 6.05
C VAL A 111 -2.93 4.44 5.51
N LEU A 112 -3.94 3.77 4.96
CA LEU A 112 -5.13 4.40 4.38
C LEU A 112 -6.09 5.00 5.43
N ASP A 113 -6.19 4.37 6.59
CA ASP A 113 -6.99 4.85 7.73
C ASP A 113 -6.29 5.98 8.49
N GLY A 114 -5.00 6.22 8.22
CA GLY A 114 -4.22 7.27 8.87
C GLY A 114 -3.77 6.92 10.29
N GLU A 115 -3.48 5.64 10.55
CA GLU A 115 -2.92 5.21 11.83
C GLU A 115 -1.54 5.86 12.07
N PRO A 116 -1.29 6.50 13.23
CA PRO A 116 -0.03 7.21 13.47
C PRO A 116 1.22 6.34 13.33
N ALA A 117 1.14 5.07 13.72
CA ALA A 117 2.26 4.13 13.58
C ALA A 117 2.62 3.87 12.10
N ALA A 118 1.65 4.00 11.19
CA ALA A 118 1.82 3.75 9.77
C ALA A 118 2.47 4.92 9.02
N ASP A 119 2.63 6.09 9.65
CA ASP A 119 3.28 7.24 9.00
C ASP A 119 4.77 6.96 8.69
N THR A 120 5.41 6.05 9.44
CA THR A 120 6.78 5.56 9.16
C THR A 120 6.87 4.76 7.86
N VAL A 121 5.74 4.22 7.37
CA VAL A 121 5.66 3.45 6.11
C VAL A 121 5.54 4.38 4.89
N ILE A 122 5.08 5.63 5.07
CA ILE A 122 4.83 6.58 3.96
C ILE A 122 6.07 6.78 3.07
N PRO A 123 7.30 6.98 3.61
CA PRO A 123 8.50 7.11 2.77
C PRO A 123 8.82 5.86 1.94
N LEU A 124 8.27 4.70 2.30
CA LEU A 124 8.48 3.44 1.60
C LEU A 124 7.47 3.18 0.48
N LEU A 125 6.40 3.97 0.36
CA LEU A 125 5.35 3.79 -0.67
C LEU A 125 5.90 3.50 -2.08
N PRO A 126 6.93 4.21 -2.59
CA PRO A 126 7.49 3.95 -3.92
C PRO A 126 8.22 2.62 -4.06
N ARG A 127 8.50 1.93 -2.96
CA ARG A 127 9.20 0.64 -2.89
C ARG A 127 8.26 -0.50 -2.52
N LEU A 128 7.02 -0.20 -2.13
CA LEU A 128 6.08 -1.21 -1.69
C LEU A 128 5.61 -2.06 -2.88
N GLN A 129 5.63 -3.36 -2.66
CA GLN A 129 5.13 -4.35 -3.59
C GLN A 129 3.99 -5.16 -2.97
N LEU A 130 2.89 -5.22 -3.70
CA LEU A 130 1.71 -6.03 -3.37
C LEU A 130 1.81 -7.39 -4.03
N THR A 131 1.09 -8.35 -3.48
CA THR A 131 0.75 -9.57 -4.20
C THR A 131 -0.68 -9.46 -4.72
N ASP A 132 -1.06 -10.30 -5.68
CA ASP A 132 -2.46 -10.41 -6.11
C ASP A 132 -3.38 -10.73 -4.93
N ALA A 133 -2.95 -11.60 -4.01
CA ALA A 133 -3.71 -11.94 -2.80
C ALA A 133 -3.93 -10.74 -1.86
N VAL A 134 -2.95 -9.83 -1.74
CA VAL A 134 -3.11 -8.57 -0.97
C VAL A 134 -4.08 -7.63 -1.69
N THR A 135 -4.03 -7.58 -3.01
CA THR A 135 -4.95 -6.78 -3.81
C THR A 135 -6.38 -7.28 -3.64
N ASP A 136 -6.59 -8.59 -3.74
CA ASP A 136 -7.89 -9.24 -3.55
C ASP A 136 -8.44 -9.05 -2.13
N ASP A 137 -7.58 -9.13 -1.12
CA ASP A 137 -7.95 -8.89 0.29
C ASP A 137 -8.32 -7.42 0.54
N LEU A 138 -7.63 -6.47 -0.11
CA LEU A 138 -8.01 -5.05 -0.09
C LEU A 138 -9.34 -4.81 -0.80
N ILE A 139 -9.62 -5.49 -1.92
CA ILE A 139 -10.91 -5.45 -2.61
C ILE A 139 -12.01 -5.95 -1.67
N ALA A 140 -11.79 -7.09 -1.03
CA ALA A 140 -12.76 -7.69 -0.12
C ALA A 140 -13.06 -6.74 1.05
N ALA A 141 -12.03 -6.12 1.64
CA ALA A 141 -12.20 -5.13 2.71
C ALA A 141 -12.97 -3.89 2.23
N ALA A 142 -12.66 -3.36 1.04
CA ALA A 142 -13.36 -2.21 0.48
C ALA A 142 -14.84 -2.51 0.19
N HIS A 143 -15.14 -3.68 -0.39
CA HIS A 143 -16.53 -4.12 -0.61
C HIS A 143 -17.28 -4.34 0.70
N ALA A 144 -16.63 -4.98 1.69
CA ALA A 144 -17.21 -5.14 3.02
C ALA A 144 -17.50 -3.79 3.67
N ALA A 145 -16.64 -2.79 3.45
CA ALA A 145 -16.85 -1.42 3.90
C ALA A 145 -17.94 -0.64 3.13
N GLY A 146 -18.57 -1.25 2.12
CA GLY A 146 -19.61 -0.62 1.31
C GLY A 146 -19.09 0.35 0.25
N LEU A 147 -17.79 0.32 -0.05
CA LEU A 147 -17.21 1.16 -1.09
C LEU A 147 -17.60 0.63 -2.48
N PRO A 148 -18.02 1.52 -3.41
CA PRO A 148 -18.29 1.10 -4.77
C PRO A 148 -16.99 0.71 -5.48
N ALA A 149 -17.08 -0.25 -6.40
CA ALA A 149 -15.94 -0.64 -7.24
C ALA A 149 -15.45 0.54 -8.10
N GLU A 150 -16.40 1.34 -8.60
CA GLU A 150 -16.20 2.44 -9.54
C GLU A 150 -16.55 3.81 -8.94
N PRO A 151 -15.87 4.90 -9.34
CA PRO A 151 -16.25 6.25 -8.92
C PRO A 151 -17.69 6.57 -9.31
N GLN A 152 -18.44 7.17 -8.39
CA GLN A 152 -19.81 7.63 -8.63
C GLN A 152 -19.90 9.15 -8.49
N PRO A 153 -20.80 9.84 -9.22
CA PRO A 153 -20.90 11.30 -9.17
C PRO A 153 -21.25 11.86 -7.79
N ASP A 154 -21.99 11.08 -6.99
CA ASP A 154 -22.55 11.44 -5.69
C ASP A 154 -21.82 10.79 -4.51
N ARG A 155 -20.83 9.94 -4.76
CA ARG A 155 -20.04 9.29 -3.71
C ARG A 155 -18.55 9.55 -3.90
N PRO A 156 -17.90 10.31 -2.99
CA PRO A 156 -16.45 10.38 -2.98
C PRO A 156 -15.88 9.00 -2.67
N GLY A 157 -14.78 8.65 -3.32
CA GLY A 157 -14.10 7.38 -3.10
C GLY A 157 -14.70 6.18 -3.86
N SER A 158 -13.81 5.31 -4.30
CA SER A 158 -14.13 3.99 -4.84
C SER A 158 -12.90 3.12 -4.68
N PHE A 159 -13.07 1.81 -4.72
CA PHE A 159 -11.93 0.92 -4.70
C PHE A 159 -10.96 1.20 -5.87
N ARG A 160 -11.47 1.46 -7.08
CA ARG A 160 -10.61 1.82 -8.22
C ARG A 160 -9.84 3.13 -8.00
N ALA A 161 -10.45 4.11 -7.34
CA ALA A 161 -9.75 5.35 -6.98
C ALA A 161 -8.63 5.11 -5.96
N ILE A 162 -8.83 4.21 -4.99
CA ILE A 162 -7.79 3.79 -4.03
C ILE A 162 -6.60 3.18 -4.78
N LEU A 163 -6.84 2.19 -5.65
CA LEU A 163 -5.76 1.57 -6.43
C LEU A 163 -5.04 2.57 -7.32
N THR A 164 -5.78 3.47 -7.98
CA THR A 164 -5.19 4.51 -8.84
C THR A 164 -4.28 5.45 -8.03
N ALA A 165 -4.70 5.83 -6.83
CA ALA A 165 -3.91 6.69 -5.96
C ALA A 165 -2.68 5.96 -5.40
N LEU A 166 -2.82 4.69 -4.99
CA LEU A 166 -1.69 3.86 -4.55
C LEU A 166 -0.66 3.68 -5.68
N ASP A 167 -1.12 3.45 -6.91
CA ASP A 167 -0.25 3.38 -8.09
C ASP A 167 0.44 4.74 -8.35
N ALA A 168 -0.28 5.85 -8.26
CA ALA A 168 0.33 7.17 -8.39
C ALA A 168 1.38 7.44 -7.29
N LEU A 169 1.19 6.92 -6.07
CA LEU A 169 2.13 6.98 -4.95
C LEU A 169 3.31 6.00 -5.08
N GLY A 170 3.33 5.17 -6.12
CA GLY A 170 4.42 4.26 -6.44
C GLY A 170 4.30 2.87 -5.82
N VAL A 171 3.16 2.54 -5.21
CA VAL A 171 2.86 1.17 -4.77
C VAL A 171 2.58 0.33 -6.01
N ARG A 172 3.27 -0.80 -6.16
CA ARG A 172 3.19 -1.64 -7.36
C ARG A 172 2.72 -3.03 -6.99
N ASN A 173 1.92 -3.65 -7.85
CA ASN A 173 1.65 -5.08 -7.71
C ASN A 173 2.80 -5.87 -8.35
N TYR A 174 3.35 -6.83 -7.63
CA TYR A 174 4.40 -7.71 -8.13
C TYR A 174 3.79 -8.85 -8.93
N ARG A 175 4.30 -9.04 -10.14
CA ARG A 175 3.92 -10.18 -10.99
C ARG A 175 5.10 -11.13 -11.11
N PRO A 176 5.03 -12.32 -10.49
CA PRO A 176 6.09 -13.32 -10.63
C PRO A 176 6.19 -13.78 -12.08
N ALA A 177 7.42 -14.05 -12.53
CA ALA A 177 7.62 -14.73 -13.81
C ALA A 177 7.02 -16.15 -13.71
N ASP A 178 6.58 -16.70 -14.85
CA ASP A 178 5.96 -18.03 -14.88
C ASP A 178 6.88 -19.12 -14.30
N ALA A 179 8.21 -18.97 -14.46
CA ALA A 179 9.21 -19.87 -13.91
C ALA A 179 9.23 -19.91 -12.36
N ASP A 180 8.85 -18.83 -11.69
CA ASP A 180 8.92 -18.71 -10.23
C ASP A 180 7.65 -19.21 -9.53
N ARG A 181 6.56 -19.42 -10.28
CA ARG A 181 5.25 -19.79 -9.71
C ARG A 181 5.28 -21.09 -8.91
N ALA A 182 5.99 -22.10 -9.41
CA ALA A 182 6.07 -23.39 -8.72
C ALA A 182 6.76 -23.26 -7.35
N ALA A 183 7.83 -22.49 -7.26
CA ALA A 183 8.54 -22.24 -6.01
C ALA A 183 7.68 -21.47 -5.01
N LEU A 184 6.91 -20.48 -5.47
CA LEU A 184 5.98 -19.72 -4.64
C LEU A 184 4.84 -20.58 -4.11
N VAL A 185 4.29 -21.51 -4.92
CA VAL A 185 3.25 -22.45 -4.48
C VAL A 185 3.76 -23.41 -3.40
N VAL A 186 4.97 -23.95 -3.57
CA VAL A 186 5.58 -24.82 -2.53
C VAL A 186 5.75 -24.05 -1.22
N ARG A 187 6.23 -22.81 -1.29
CA ARG A 187 6.44 -21.99 -0.09
C ARG A 187 5.14 -21.53 0.57
N ASP A 188 4.10 -21.23 -0.20
CA ASP A 188 2.74 -20.99 0.34
C ASP A 188 2.23 -22.22 1.11
N PHE A 189 2.43 -23.43 0.55
CA PHE A 189 2.06 -24.67 1.21
C PHE A 189 2.82 -24.88 2.54
N GLU A 190 4.14 -24.64 2.55
CA GLU A 190 4.96 -24.71 3.77
C GLU A 190 4.50 -23.71 4.84
N LEU A 191 4.18 -22.47 4.44
CA LEU A 191 3.65 -21.46 5.37
C LEU A 191 2.29 -21.84 5.92
N ARG A 192 1.44 -22.47 5.09
CA ARG A 192 0.13 -22.97 5.50
C ARG A 192 0.26 -24.10 6.52
N THR A 193 1.17 -25.05 6.31
CA THR A 193 1.40 -26.16 7.26
C THR A 193 2.07 -25.68 8.55
N ALA A 194 2.85 -24.59 8.50
CA ALA A 194 3.39 -23.89 9.66
C ALA A 194 2.36 -23.04 10.43
N GLY A 195 1.10 -22.97 9.97
CA GLY A 195 0.01 -22.31 10.69
C GLY A 195 -0.28 -20.86 10.28
N VAL A 196 0.32 -20.35 9.20
CA VAL A 196 -0.07 -19.05 8.62
C VAL A 196 -1.35 -19.22 7.80
N THR A 197 -2.49 -18.86 8.38
CA THR A 197 -3.81 -19.17 7.79
C THR A 197 -4.32 -18.11 6.82
N CYS A 198 -3.93 -16.85 6.97
CA CYS A 198 -4.34 -15.77 6.08
C CYS A 198 -3.65 -15.89 4.70
N PRO A 199 -4.40 -15.98 3.58
CA PRO A 199 -3.82 -16.10 2.24
C PRO A 199 -2.94 -14.91 1.82
N ALA A 200 -3.37 -13.68 2.12
CA ALA A 200 -2.61 -12.47 1.81
C ALA A 200 -1.26 -12.44 2.54
N GLU A 201 -1.27 -12.75 3.84
CA GLU A 201 -0.06 -12.84 4.66
C GLU A 201 0.89 -13.92 4.14
N ARG A 202 0.38 -15.11 3.81
CA ARG A 202 1.20 -16.18 3.22
C ARG A 202 1.83 -15.77 1.90
N ALA A 203 1.06 -15.16 0.99
CA ALA A 203 1.57 -14.74 -0.31
C ALA A 203 2.71 -13.72 -0.15
N VAL A 204 2.56 -12.75 0.77
CA VAL A 204 3.59 -11.77 1.12
C VAL A 204 4.85 -12.46 1.63
N LEU A 205 4.72 -13.38 2.58
CA LEU A 205 5.85 -14.10 3.18
C LEU A 205 6.55 -15.04 2.19
N ALA A 206 5.78 -15.73 1.34
CA ALA A 206 6.32 -16.60 0.30
C ALA A 206 7.15 -15.79 -0.70
N LEU A 207 6.61 -14.66 -1.16
CA LEU A 207 7.29 -13.79 -2.12
C LEU A 207 8.51 -13.10 -1.50
N ALA A 208 8.38 -12.58 -0.27
CA ALA A 208 9.49 -11.99 0.47
C ALA A 208 10.66 -12.96 0.62
N GLY A 209 10.37 -14.21 0.98
CA GLY A 209 11.38 -15.26 1.08
C GLY A 209 11.98 -15.71 -0.25
N HIS A 210 11.21 -15.62 -1.35
CA HIS A 210 11.71 -15.90 -2.70
C HIS A 210 12.65 -14.79 -3.20
N LEU A 211 12.30 -13.53 -2.95
CA LEU A 211 13.07 -12.36 -3.39
C LEU A 211 14.21 -11.96 -2.44
N GLY A 212 14.25 -12.53 -1.22
CA GLY A 212 15.14 -12.06 -0.17
C GLY A 212 14.84 -10.62 0.29
N ALA A 213 13.57 -10.22 0.20
CA ALA A 213 13.10 -8.87 0.50
C ALA A 213 12.38 -8.82 1.86
N PRO A 214 12.34 -7.65 2.53
CA PRO A 214 11.61 -7.49 3.77
C PRO A 214 10.08 -7.52 3.53
N ALA A 215 9.36 -8.16 4.45
CA ALA A 215 7.91 -8.16 4.54
C ALA A 215 7.45 -7.27 5.70
N LEU A 216 6.61 -6.28 5.41
CA LEU A 216 5.91 -5.48 6.41
C LEU A 216 4.57 -6.13 6.75
N LEU A 217 4.39 -6.43 8.04
CA LEU A 217 3.18 -7.03 8.60
C LEU A 217 2.61 -6.17 9.72
N ALA A 218 1.32 -6.33 10.02
CA ALA A 218 0.68 -5.72 11.19
C ALA A 218 0.78 -6.59 12.46
N ARG A 219 1.79 -7.45 12.58
CA ARG A 219 1.95 -8.35 13.74
C ARG A 219 3.41 -8.72 13.94
N PRO A 220 3.79 -9.17 15.15
CA PRO A 220 5.11 -9.73 15.40
C PRO A 220 5.38 -10.92 14.48
N ALA A 221 6.63 -11.02 14.01
CA ALA A 221 7.13 -12.18 13.29
C ALA A 221 7.21 -13.39 14.24
N THR A 222 6.13 -14.18 14.33
CA THR A 222 6.16 -15.46 15.04
C THR A 222 6.90 -16.50 14.21
N ALA A 223 7.94 -17.13 14.77
CA ALA A 223 8.69 -18.30 14.24
C ALA A 223 8.49 -18.57 12.73
N LEU A 224 8.88 -17.62 11.90
CA LEU A 224 8.75 -17.77 10.45
C LEU A 224 9.82 -18.74 9.94
N PRO A 225 9.55 -19.45 8.83
CA PRO A 225 10.58 -20.25 8.17
C PRO A 225 11.83 -19.42 7.88
N ALA A 226 13.00 -20.07 7.92
CA ALA A 226 14.28 -19.41 7.67
C ALA A 226 14.29 -18.67 6.31
N GLY A 227 14.97 -17.52 6.26
CA GLY A 227 15.12 -16.73 5.04
C GLY A 227 13.96 -15.79 4.72
N VAL A 228 13.07 -15.50 5.67
CA VAL A 228 12.08 -14.42 5.55
C VAL A 228 12.37 -13.35 6.60
N THR A 229 12.59 -12.11 6.16
CA THR A 229 12.68 -10.95 7.05
C THR A 229 11.30 -10.34 7.17
N ALA A 230 10.56 -10.64 8.24
CA ALA A 230 9.30 -9.97 8.53
C ALA A 230 9.47 -8.94 9.64
N ILE A 231 8.84 -7.80 9.45
CA ILE A 231 8.91 -6.63 10.34
C ILE A 231 7.47 -6.25 10.68
N ASP A 232 7.18 -6.12 11.98
CA ASP A 232 5.97 -5.42 12.41
C ASP A 232 6.14 -3.94 12.07
N TYR A 233 5.29 -3.39 11.21
CA TYR A 233 5.43 -2.01 10.76
C TYR A 233 5.38 -1.00 11.92
N ARG A 234 4.77 -1.37 13.05
CA ARG A 234 4.67 -0.55 14.26
C ARG A 234 6.00 -0.42 15.00
N HIS A 235 6.98 -1.26 14.66
CA HIS A 235 8.35 -1.21 15.18
C HIS A 235 9.35 -0.71 14.12
N LEU A 236 8.88 -0.17 13.00
CA LEU A 236 9.73 0.37 11.96
C LEU A 236 10.48 1.61 12.48
N ALA A 237 11.80 1.64 12.29
CA ALA A 237 12.60 2.82 12.60
C ALA A 237 12.18 4.01 11.73
N ALA A 238 12.14 5.22 12.30
CA ALA A 238 11.89 6.42 11.53
C ALA A 238 12.95 6.58 10.42
N VAL A 239 12.49 6.64 9.17
CA VAL A 239 13.34 6.88 8.00
C VAL A 239 13.85 8.32 8.09
N GLY A 240 15.04 8.49 8.67
CA GLY A 240 15.63 9.80 9.00
C GLY A 240 16.46 9.83 10.28
N ALA A 241 16.48 8.75 11.07
CA ALA A 241 17.29 8.67 12.30
C ALA A 241 18.75 8.23 12.09
N SER A 242 19.18 7.93 10.85
CA SER A 242 20.59 7.69 10.54
C SER A 242 21.21 8.99 10.03
N ALA A 243 21.76 9.75 10.97
CA ALA A 243 22.80 10.74 10.70
C ALA A 243 24.15 10.04 10.47
#